data_AF-A0A0L9U3R1-F1
#
_entry.id   AF-A0A0L9U3R1-F1
#
_cell.length_a   1.000
_cell.length_b   1.000
_cell.length_c   1.000
_cell.angle_alpha   90.00
_cell.angle_beta   90.00
_cell.angle_gamma   90.00
#
_symmetry.space_group_name_H-M   'P 1'
#
loop_
_entity.id
_entity.type
_entity.pdbx_description
1 polymer ?
#
loop_
_entity_poly.entity_id
_entity_poly.type
_entity_poly.pdbx_seq_one_letter_code
_entity_poly.pdbx_strand_id
1 'polypeptide(L)'
;MIGLEDVYKVIVAVVPLYVALVLGYGSVKWWKIFNREQCDAINKLVCYFTLPLFTFEFTAHIDPFKMNFSFIAADTISKFIIIVVLALWAKCTAKGSFCWSITSFSLCTLTNALVVGVPMVKPMYGALGEDLVVQSSVVQAIIWLTLLLFVLEFRRTGIEGTTTTTTTFKQPRSKAMVVDTNNLTGEGGGRGKDVEENTVAIHVKEELLLEETVSSRIPFCKLMKLVWLKLVMNPNSYGCVIGISWAFISNRWNLEMPSMLEGSIQIMSKAGTGTAMFSMGIFMALQDNLIACGPSLTVFGLVLKFIAGPAAMAIGAIAVGLHGDVLRVAIIQAAVPQSITSFIFAKEYGLHPEILSTAVIFGMIVSLPILVAYYAVLEFIH
;
A
#
# COMPACT_ATOMS: atom_id res chain seq x y z
N MET A 1 14.40 -33.54 -4.79
CA MET A 1 14.31 -33.76 -3.34
C MET A 1 15.11 -32.65 -2.71
N ILE A 2 14.43 -31.65 -2.18
CA ILE A 2 15.00 -30.60 -1.34
C ILE A 2 16.08 -31.18 -0.44
N GLY A 3 17.33 -30.75 -0.66
CA GLY A 3 18.36 -30.96 0.33
C GLY A 3 18.04 -30.09 1.55
N LEU A 4 18.36 -30.56 2.76
CA LEU A 4 18.45 -29.66 3.93
C LEU A 4 19.31 -28.42 3.62
N GLU A 5 20.23 -28.55 2.66
CA GLU A 5 21.03 -27.49 2.09
C GLU A 5 20.21 -26.35 1.43
N ASP A 6 19.13 -26.65 0.71
CA ASP A 6 18.33 -25.62 0.03
C ASP A 6 17.46 -24.84 1.02
N VAL A 7 16.88 -25.54 2.00
CA VAL A 7 16.21 -24.88 3.14
C VAL A 7 17.20 -24.02 3.93
N TYR A 8 18.42 -24.52 4.14
CA TYR A 8 19.48 -23.76 4.78
C TYR A 8 19.85 -22.49 3.99
N LYS A 9 19.98 -22.56 2.66
CA LYS A 9 20.22 -21.38 1.80
C LYS A 9 19.13 -20.32 1.96
N VAL A 10 17.85 -20.72 2.02
CA VAL A 10 16.73 -19.81 2.26
C VAL A 10 16.82 -19.17 3.64
N ILE A 11 17.07 -19.96 4.69
CA ILE A 11 17.21 -19.45 6.05
C ILE A 11 18.39 -18.45 6.11
N VAL A 12 19.53 -18.77 5.52
CA VAL A 12 20.71 -17.90 5.46
C VAL A 12 20.39 -16.57 4.76
N ALA A 13 19.62 -16.59 3.68
CA ALA A 13 19.23 -15.38 2.97
C ALA A 13 18.23 -14.54 3.77
N VAL A 14 17.36 -15.17 4.56
CA VAL A 14 16.24 -14.50 5.23
C VAL A 14 16.58 -14.00 6.64
N VAL A 15 17.43 -14.71 7.40
CA VAL A 15 17.82 -14.32 8.77
C VAL A 15 18.30 -12.86 8.85
N PRO A 16 19.17 -12.35 7.95
CA PRO A 16 19.59 -10.95 7.98
C PRO A 16 18.43 -9.95 7.88
N LEU A 17 17.39 -10.26 7.10
CA LEU A 17 16.21 -9.41 6.97
C LEU A 17 15.47 -9.32 8.32
N TYR A 18 15.26 -10.46 8.97
CA TYR A 18 14.59 -10.50 10.27
C TYR A 18 15.44 -9.88 11.39
N VAL A 19 16.76 -9.99 11.32
CA VAL A 19 17.66 -9.26 12.22
C VAL A 19 17.46 -7.75 12.07
N ALA A 20 17.40 -7.21 10.85
CA ALA A 20 17.12 -5.80 10.62
C ALA A 20 15.74 -5.39 11.16
N LEU A 21 14.72 -6.24 10.99
CA LEU A 21 13.38 -6.02 11.55
C LEU A 21 13.40 -5.98 13.08
N VAL A 22 14.06 -6.94 13.74
CA VAL A 22 14.17 -6.99 15.21
C VAL A 22 14.96 -5.78 15.74
N LEU A 23 16.01 -5.35 15.04
CA LEU A 23 16.75 -4.13 15.38
C LEU A 23 15.84 -2.90 15.29
N GLY A 24 15.05 -2.78 14.23
CA GLY A 24 14.06 -1.71 14.08
C GLY A 24 13.04 -1.70 15.21
N TYR A 25 12.47 -2.86 15.53
CA TYR A 25 11.53 -3.02 16.64
C TYR A 25 12.15 -2.66 18.00
N GLY A 26 13.33 -3.22 18.29
CA GLY A 26 14.07 -3.01 19.53
C GLY A 26 14.49 -1.57 19.72
N SER A 27 14.86 -0.86 18.65
CA SER A 27 15.25 0.55 18.69
C SER A 27 14.17 1.46 19.26
N VAL A 28 12.90 1.14 19.04
CA VAL A 28 11.76 1.92 19.53
C VAL A 28 11.24 1.35 20.85
N LYS A 29 11.00 0.02 20.91
CA LYS A 29 10.30 -0.58 22.04
C LYS A 29 11.19 -0.86 23.26
N TRP A 30 12.41 -1.35 23.02
CA TRP A 30 13.30 -1.82 24.09
C TRP A 30 14.35 -0.78 24.47
N TRP A 31 15.04 -0.23 23.47
CA TRP A 31 16.12 0.73 23.68
C TRP A 31 15.64 2.18 23.71
N LYS A 32 14.43 2.46 23.21
CA LYS A 32 13.83 3.81 23.16
C LYS A 32 14.77 4.86 22.57
N ILE A 33 15.54 4.48 21.55
CA ILE A 33 16.50 5.35 20.85
C ILE A 33 15.77 6.40 20.04
N PHE A 34 14.66 6.01 19.40
CA PHE A 34 13.91 6.88 18.50
C PHE A 34 12.53 7.26 19.06
N ASN A 35 12.22 8.55 18.97
CA ASN A 35 10.89 9.10 19.21
C ASN A 35 10.00 8.96 17.96
N ARG A 36 8.69 9.19 18.10
CA ARG A 36 7.71 9.06 16.99
C ARG A 36 8.05 9.94 15.79
N GLU A 37 8.48 11.19 16.01
CA GLU A 37 8.88 12.11 14.95
C GLU A 37 10.14 11.63 14.21
N GLN A 38 11.12 11.10 14.94
CA GLN A 38 12.33 10.53 14.36
C GLN A 38 12.01 9.27 13.55
N CYS A 39 11.09 8.43 14.04
CA CYS A 39 10.60 7.28 13.29
C CYS A 39 9.93 7.69 11.97
N ASP A 40 9.13 8.76 11.99
CA ASP A 40 8.52 9.31 10.77
C ASP A 40 9.59 9.83 9.79
N ALA A 41 10.62 10.52 10.29
CA ALA A 41 11.74 10.97 9.47
C ALA A 41 12.51 9.79 8.83
N ILE A 42 12.78 8.72 9.59
CA ILE A 42 13.40 7.49 9.06
C ILE A 42 12.51 6.86 7.98
N ASN A 43 11.21 6.75 8.24
CA ASN A 43 10.28 6.18 7.26
C ASN A 43 10.21 7.01 5.98
N LYS A 44 10.26 8.35 6.08
CA LYS A 44 10.35 9.25 4.92
C LYS A 44 11.65 9.05 4.15
N LEU A 45 12.80 8.92 4.83
CA LEU A 45 14.07 8.61 4.18
C LEU A 45 13.98 7.31 3.36
N VAL A 46 13.47 6.24 3.99
CA VAL A 46 13.31 4.95 3.34
C VAL A 46 12.33 5.03 2.16
N CYS A 47 11.19 5.68 2.35
CA CYS A 47 10.13 5.77 1.35
C CYS A 47 10.52 6.63 0.14
N TYR A 48 11.17 7.77 0.34
CA TYR A 48 11.44 8.72 -0.75
C TYR A 48 12.80 8.53 -1.43
N PHE A 49 13.77 7.91 -0.77
CA PHE A 49 15.11 7.75 -1.32
C PHE A 49 15.47 6.29 -1.54
N THR A 50 15.42 5.48 -0.49
CA THR A 50 15.97 4.12 -0.52
C THR A 50 15.09 3.16 -1.33
N LEU A 51 13.79 3.10 -1.05
CA LEU A 51 12.86 2.20 -1.75
C LEU A 51 12.66 2.50 -3.25
N PRO A 52 12.58 3.77 -3.70
CA PRO A 52 12.44 4.06 -5.11
C PRO A 52 13.68 3.69 -5.92
N LEU A 53 14.88 3.94 -5.37
CA LEU A 53 16.14 3.55 -6.00
C LEU A 53 16.35 2.03 -5.96
N PHE A 54 15.93 1.38 -4.87
CA PHE A 54 15.88 -0.07 -4.77
C PHE A 54 14.96 -0.70 -5.82
N THR A 55 13.77 -0.13 -6.00
CA THR A 55 12.80 -0.57 -7.00
C THR A 55 13.30 -0.31 -8.41
N PHE A 56 13.91 0.85 -8.65
CA PHE A 56 14.54 1.18 -9.92
C PHE A 56 15.63 0.18 -10.27
N GLU A 57 16.55 -0.12 -9.34
CA GLU A 57 17.66 -1.06 -9.55
C GLU A 57 17.14 -2.40 -10.05
N PHE A 58 16.15 -3.00 -9.37
CA PHE A 58 15.57 -4.26 -9.81
C PHE A 58 14.89 -4.15 -11.17
N THR A 59 14.16 -3.06 -11.40
CA THR A 59 13.36 -2.91 -12.62
C THR A 59 14.21 -2.61 -13.85
N ALA A 60 15.28 -1.84 -13.68
CA ALA A 60 16.19 -1.41 -14.75
C ALA A 60 16.96 -2.58 -15.37
N HIS A 61 17.17 -3.66 -14.61
CA HIS A 61 17.92 -4.85 -15.04
C HIS A 61 17.04 -5.93 -15.69
N ILE A 62 15.71 -5.76 -15.74
CA ILE A 62 14.84 -6.67 -16.47
C ILE A 62 14.98 -6.42 -17.98
N ASP A 63 14.88 -7.49 -18.78
CA ASP A 63 14.59 -7.40 -20.22
C ASP A 63 13.07 -7.39 -20.47
N PRO A 64 12.44 -6.23 -20.80
CA PRO A 64 11.01 -6.15 -21.02
C PRO A 64 10.53 -6.99 -22.20
N PHE A 65 11.42 -7.31 -23.16
CA PHE A 65 11.09 -8.08 -24.35
C PHE A 65 11.08 -9.58 -24.10
N LYS A 66 11.72 -10.05 -23.02
CA LYS A 66 11.74 -11.45 -22.58
C LYS A 66 10.87 -11.71 -21.35
N MET A 67 9.93 -10.82 -21.05
CA MET A 67 9.00 -11.04 -19.95
C MET A 67 8.15 -12.29 -20.16
N ASN A 68 7.88 -13.02 -19.08
CA ASN A 68 7.05 -14.22 -19.18
C ASN A 68 5.57 -13.82 -19.22
N PHE A 69 5.02 -13.66 -20.43
CA PHE A 69 3.62 -13.26 -20.62
C PHE A 69 2.63 -14.26 -20.05
N SER A 70 2.94 -15.56 -20.06
CA SER A 70 2.09 -16.58 -19.44
C SER A 70 1.99 -16.40 -17.93
N PHE A 71 3.09 -16.03 -17.28
CA PHE A 71 3.11 -15.69 -15.86
C PHE A 71 2.29 -14.43 -15.55
N ILE A 72 2.43 -13.37 -16.35
CA ILE A 72 1.64 -12.14 -16.20
C ILE A 72 0.15 -12.40 -16.44
N ALA A 73 -0.19 -13.24 -17.42
CA ALA A 73 -1.56 -13.65 -17.70
C ALA A 73 -2.13 -14.46 -16.53
N ALA A 74 -1.36 -15.39 -15.95
CA ALA A 74 -1.77 -16.14 -14.78
C ALA A 74 -2.03 -15.24 -13.57
N ASP A 75 -1.13 -14.29 -13.30
CA ASP A 75 -1.32 -13.27 -12.25
C ASP A 75 -2.60 -12.47 -12.48
N THR A 76 -2.85 -12.04 -13.73
CA THR A 76 -4.04 -11.29 -14.10
C THR A 76 -5.33 -12.10 -13.91
N ILE A 77 -5.32 -13.36 -14.34
CA ILE A 77 -6.46 -14.27 -14.16
C ILE A 77 -6.71 -14.52 -12.67
N SER A 78 -5.67 -14.72 -11.86
CA SER A 78 -5.79 -14.92 -10.42
C SER A 78 -6.54 -13.75 -9.75
N LYS A 79 -6.20 -12.52 -10.13
CA LYS A 79 -6.82 -11.31 -9.60
C LYS A 79 -8.25 -11.14 -10.08
N PHE A 80 -8.52 -11.50 -11.34
CA PHE A 80 -9.89 -11.51 -11.85
C PHE A 80 -10.76 -12.53 -11.12
N ILE A 81 -10.25 -13.73 -10.85
CA ILE A 81 -10.93 -14.75 -10.02
C ILE A 81 -11.26 -14.18 -8.64
N ILE A 82 -10.28 -13.54 -7.97
CA ILE A 82 -10.49 -12.91 -6.66
C ILE A 82 -11.60 -11.84 -6.76
N ILE A 83 -11.58 -10.98 -7.77
CA ILE A 83 -12.61 -9.95 -7.98
C ILE A 83 -14.00 -10.58 -8.14
N VAL A 84 -14.13 -11.62 -8.98
CA VAL A 84 -15.41 -12.31 -9.22
C VAL A 84 -15.92 -12.96 -7.93
N VAL A 85 -15.07 -13.69 -7.21
CA VAL A 85 -15.43 -14.34 -5.94
C VAL A 85 -15.87 -13.31 -4.91
N LEU A 86 -15.15 -12.18 -4.78
CA LEU A 86 -15.50 -11.11 -3.84
C LEU A 86 -16.77 -10.35 -4.25
N ALA A 87 -17.04 -10.22 -5.55
CA ALA A 87 -18.26 -9.61 -6.06
C ALA A 87 -19.49 -10.52 -5.80
N LEU A 88 -19.34 -11.83 -5.99
CA LEU A 88 -20.37 -12.81 -5.64
C LEU A 88 -20.60 -12.84 -4.14
N TRP A 89 -19.53 -12.85 -3.33
CA TRP A 89 -19.64 -12.82 -1.88
C TRP A 89 -20.37 -11.57 -1.36
N ALA A 90 -20.05 -10.40 -1.92
CA ALA A 90 -20.73 -9.13 -1.60
C ALA A 90 -22.21 -9.11 -2.01
N LYS A 91 -22.60 -9.82 -3.09
CA LYS A 91 -23.99 -9.90 -3.53
C LYS A 91 -24.80 -10.95 -2.77
N CYS A 92 -24.19 -12.08 -2.42
CA CYS A 92 -24.89 -13.25 -1.89
C CYS A 92 -24.90 -13.32 -0.35
N THR A 93 -24.08 -12.53 0.35
CA THR A 93 -23.94 -12.63 1.81
C THR A 93 -24.26 -11.30 2.48
N ALA A 94 -25.13 -11.32 3.51
CA ALA A 94 -25.44 -10.13 4.31
C ALA A 94 -24.23 -9.53 5.05
N LYS A 95 -23.16 -10.31 5.23
CA LYS A 95 -21.87 -9.89 5.82
C LYS A 95 -20.89 -9.29 4.79
N GLY A 96 -21.13 -9.49 3.49
CA GLY A 96 -20.26 -9.01 2.43
C GLY A 96 -20.58 -7.56 2.08
N SER A 97 -19.73 -6.62 2.46
CA SER A 97 -19.85 -5.21 2.05
C SER A 97 -18.79 -4.84 1.02
N PHE A 98 -19.07 -3.81 0.22
CA PHE A 98 -18.10 -3.26 -0.73
C PHE A 98 -16.75 -2.91 -0.06
N CYS A 99 -16.78 -2.40 1.18
CA CYS A 99 -15.58 -2.12 1.97
C CYS A 99 -14.80 -3.42 2.27
N TRP A 100 -15.50 -4.47 2.70
CA TRP A 100 -14.88 -5.76 2.96
C TRP A 100 -14.29 -6.41 1.70
N SER A 101 -14.91 -6.22 0.54
CA SER A 101 -14.36 -6.67 -0.75
C SER A 101 -13.03 -5.97 -1.06
N ILE A 102 -12.92 -4.65 -0.87
CA ILE A 102 -11.66 -3.93 -1.12
C ILE A 102 -10.57 -4.39 -0.13
N THR A 103 -10.89 -4.52 1.15
CA THR A 103 -9.95 -5.02 2.16
C THR A 103 -9.50 -6.45 1.84
N SER A 104 -10.42 -7.34 1.46
CA SER A 104 -10.10 -8.73 1.14
C SER A 104 -9.25 -8.82 -0.13
N PHE A 105 -9.56 -8.02 -1.15
CA PHE A 105 -8.75 -7.92 -2.37
C PHE A 105 -7.32 -7.44 -2.04
N SER A 106 -7.20 -6.40 -1.22
CA SER A 106 -5.92 -5.88 -0.75
C SER A 106 -5.10 -6.95 -0.01
N LEU A 107 -5.73 -7.71 0.89
CA LEU A 107 -5.09 -8.80 1.63
C LEU A 107 -4.64 -9.96 0.74
N CYS A 108 -5.39 -10.29 -0.32
CA CYS A 108 -4.99 -11.36 -1.23
C CYS A 108 -3.87 -10.94 -2.20
N THR A 109 -3.82 -9.67 -2.60
CA THR A 109 -3.04 -9.25 -3.79
C THR A 109 -1.81 -8.38 -3.50
N LEU A 110 -1.79 -7.59 -2.42
CA LEU A 110 -0.69 -6.65 -2.16
C LEU A 110 0.45 -7.27 -1.35
N THR A 111 1.35 -7.95 -2.05
CA THR A 111 2.56 -8.57 -1.50
C THR A 111 3.73 -7.58 -1.34
N ASN A 112 4.65 -7.89 -0.42
CA ASN A 112 5.96 -7.23 -0.29
C ASN A 112 7.01 -7.93 -1.18
N ALA A 113 6.76 -7.93 -2.49
CA ALA A 113 7.50 -8.74 -3.46
C ALA A 113 9.01 -8.44 -3.52
N LEU A 114 9.41 -7.17 -3.57
CA LEU A 114 10.83 -6.82 -3.77
C LEU A 114 11.67 -6.97 -2.50
N VAL A 115 11.14 -6.52 -1.34
CA VAL A 115 11.92 -6.53 -0.09
C VAL A 115 12.03 -7.94 0.48
N VAL A 116 10.95 -8.73 0.43
CA VAL A 116 10.92 -10.08 1.02
C VAL A 116 10.88 -11.16 -0.04
N GLY A 117 10.12 -10.98 -1.11
CA GLY A 117 9.99 -11.99 -2.16
C GLY A 117 11.31 -12.30 -2.88
N VAL A 118 12.08 -11.30 -3.32
CA VAL A 118 13.35 -11.55 -4.03
C VAL A 118 14.35 -12.31 -3.15
N PRO A 119 14.68 -11.87 -1.91
CA PRO A 119 15.60 -12.60 -1.04
C PRO A 119 15.15 -14.02 -0.68
N MET A 120 13.85 -14.30 -0.75
CA MET A 120 13.33 -15.65 -0.52
C MET A 120 13.40 -16.52 -1.76
N VAL A 121 12.92 -16.04 -2.90
CA VAL A 121 12.78 -16.84 -4.12
C VAL A 121 14.11 -17.04 -4.85
N LYS A 122 15.02 -16.05 -4.82
CA LYS A 122 16.31 -16.10 -5.53
C LYS A 122 17.20 -17.27 -5.08
N PRO A 123 17.38 -17.56 -3.77
CA PRO A 123 18.11 -18.76 -3.34
C PRO A 123 17.47 -20.08 -3.77
N MET A 124 16.15 -20.11 -4.03
CA MET A 124 15.38 -21.32 -4.31
C MET A 124 15.31 -21.63 -5.82
N TYR A 125 15.19 -20.60 -6.65
CA TYR A 125 14.94 -20.71 -8.09
C TYR A 125 15.93 -19.89 -8.95
N GLY A 126 16.96 -19.31 -8.35
CA GLY A 126 17.99 -18.54 -9.04
C GLY A 126 17.46 -17.26 -9.69
N ALA A 127 18.10 -16.87 -10.80
CA ALA A 127 17.76 -15.67 -11.57
C ALA A 127 16.33 -15.71 -12.14
N LEU A 128 15.83 -16.90 -12.53
CA LEU A 128 14.46 -17.06 -13.01
C LEU A 128 13.43 -16.63 -11.95
N GLY A 129 13.68 -17.00 -10.69
CA GLY A 129 12.84 -16.61 -9.57
C GLY A 129 12.83 -15.11 -9.32
N GLU A 130 14.01 -14.49 -9.35
CA GLU A 130 14.18 -13.04 -9.22
C GLU A 130 13.43 -12.29 -10.34
N ASP A 131 13.65 -12.66 -11.60
CA ASP A 131 13.02 -12.02 -12.75
C ASP A 131 11.48 -12.06 -12.66
N LEU A 132 10.91 -13.22 -12.32
CA LEU A 132 9.45 -13.37 -12.19
C LEU A 132 8.88 -12.50 -11.06
N VAL A 133 9.55 -12.46 -9.90
CA VAL A 133 9.13 -11.63 -8.76
C VAL A 133 9.17 -10.14 -9.12
N VAL A 134 10.24 -9.70 -9.79
CA VAL A 134 10.35 -8.30 -10.20
C VAL A 134 9.31 -7.97 -11.27
N GLN A 135 9.11 -8.84 -12.28
CA GLN A 135 8.07 -8.67 -13.31
C GLN A 135 6.68 -8.50 -12.69
N SER A 136 6.31 -9.36 -11.74
CA SER A 136 5.04 -9.24 -11.02
C SER A 136 4.95 -7.93 -10.23
N SER A 137 6.05 -7.50 -9.59
CA SER A 137 6.07 -6.25 -8.82
C SER A 137 5.82 -5.02 -9.68
N VAL A 138 6.35 -5.00 -10.91
CA VAL A 138 6.15 -3.89 -11.87
C VAL A 138 4.69 -3.85 -12.31
N VAL A 139 4.13 -5.00 -12.68
CA VAL A 139 2.70 -5.11 -13.04
C VAL A 139 1.80 -4.71 -11.87
N GLN A 140 2.15 -5.13 -10.65
CA GLN A 140 1.47 -4.75 -9.42
C GLN A 140 1.49 -3.24 -9.18
N ALA A 141 2.65 -2.59 -9.33
CA ALA A 141 2.81 -1.17 -9.08
C ALA A 141 2.12 -0.30 -10.12
N ILE A 142 2.15 -0.68 -11.41
CA ILE A 142 1.61 0.13 -12.50
C ILE A 142 0.11 -0.12 -12.71
N ILE A 143 -0.31 -1.39 -12.78
CA ILE A 143 -1.69 -1.74 -13.15
C ILE A 143 -2.55 -1.89 -11.90
N TRP A 144 -2.19 -2.83 -11.03
CA TRP A 144 -3.05 -3.23 -9.92
C TRP A 144 -3.18 -2.15 -8.84
N LEU A 145 -2.11 -1.40 -8.58
CA LEU A 145 -2.15 -0.28 -7.66
C LEU A 145 -3.00 0.87 -8.19
N THR A 146 -2.93 1.16 -9.48
CA THR A 146 -3.79 2.16 -10.13
C THR A 146 -5.26 1.79 -10.02
N LEU A 147 -5.60 0.53 -10.30
CA LEU A 147 -6.96 0.02 -10.15
C LEU A 147 -7.44 0.10 -8.70
N LEU A 148 -6.59 -0.27 -7.73
CA LEU A 148 -6.95 -0.17 -6.32
C LEU A 148 -7.16 1.28 -5.89
N LEU A 149 -6.25 2.20 -6.25
CA LEU A 149 -6.37 3.62 -5.96
C LEU A 149 -7.62 4.21 -6.59
N PHE A 150 -7.95 3.81 -7.83
CA PHE A 150 -9.19 4.20 -8.48
C PHE A 150 -10.42 3.78 -7.67
N VAL A 151 -10.48 2.52 -7.23
CA VAL A 151 -11.59 2.02 -6.43
C VAL A 151 -11.67 2.70 -5.06
N LEU A 152 -10.54 2.98 -4.43
CA LEU A 152 -10.46 3.68 -3.15
C LEU A 152 -10.93 5.15 -3.25
N GLU A 153 -10.51 5.85 -4.30
CA GLU A 153 -10.92 7.24 -4.56
C GLU A 153 -12.39 7.32 -4.96
N PHE A 154 -12.86 6.37 -5.78
CA PHE A 154 -14.28 6.23 -6.10
C PHE A 154 -15.14 5.99 -4.85
N ARG A 155 -14.66 5.15 -3.93
CA ARG A 155 -15.32 4.93 -2.63
C ARG A 155 -15.36 6.23 -1.81
N ARG A 156 -14.22 6.92 -1.68
CA ARG A 156 -14.11 8.15 -0.88
C ARG A 156 -15.09 9.22 -1.35
N THR A 157 -15.10 9.46 -2.67
CA THR A 157 -15.98 10.44 -3.31
C THR A 157 -17.46 10.07 -3.19
N GLY A 158 -17.81 8.78 -3.26
CA GLY A 158 -19.17 8.29 -2.99
C GLY A 158 -19.62 8.51 -1.53
N ILE A 159 -18.72 8.34 -0.56
CA ILE A 159 -18.99 8.57 0.88
C ILE A 159 -19.15 10.06 1.18
N GLU A 160 -18.26 10.92 0.66
CA GLU A 160 -18.33 12.38 0.83
C GLU A 160 -19.61 12.96 0.18
N GLY A 161 -20.05 12.41 -0.96
CA GLY A 161 -21.32 12.75 -1.58
C GLY A 161 -22.56 12.38 -0.77
N THR A 162 -22.47 11.34 0.08
CA THR A 162 -23.59 10.87 0.93
C THR A 162 -23.63 11.62 2.27
N THR A 163 -22.47 12.03 2.80
CA THR A 163 -22.37 12.69 4.12
C THR A 163 -22.88 14.14 4.08
N THR A 164 -22.78 14.81 2.93
CA THR A 164 -23.23 16.21 2.77
C THR A 164 -24.77 16.34 2.74
N THR A 165 -25.52 15.23 2.57
CA THR A 165 -26.98 15.25 2.49
C THR A 165 -27.70 15.16 3.85
N THR A 166 -26.99 14.89 4.96
CA THR A 166 -27.66 14.51 6.24
C THR A 166 -27.51 15.53 7.39
N THR A 167 -26.84 16.67 7.19
CA THR A 167 -26.76 17.74 8.21
C THR A 167 -27.39 19.04 7.72
N THR A 168 -28.71 19.07 7.64
CA THR A 168 -29.47 20.29 7.94
C THR A 168 -30.42 19.98 9.09
N PHE A 169 -29.96 20.28 10.31
CA PHE A 169 -30.86 20.43 11.45
C PHE A 169 -31.89 21.51 11.08
N LYS A 170 -33.15 21.11 10.88
CA LYS A 170 -34.29 22.03 10.91
C LYS A 170 -34.37 22.62 12.32
N GLN A 171 -33.88 23.84 12.50
CA GLN A 171 -34.21 24.64 13.68
C GLN A 171 -35.63 25.21 13.48
N PRO A 172 -36.54 25.07 14.45
CA PRO A 172 -37.90 25.59 14.30
C PRO A 172 -37.88 27.12 14.33
N ARG A 173 -38.62 27.73 13.39
CA ARG A 173 -38.90 29.18 13.36
C ARG A 173 -39.51 29.62 14.70
N SER A 174 -38.77 30.41 15.48
CA SER A 174 -39.35 31.29 16.48
C SER A 174 -39.75 32.60 15.80
N LYS A 175 -41.02 32.97 15.94
CA LYS A 175 -41.61 34.21 15.42
C LYS A 175 -41.03 35.39 16.21
N ALA A 176 -40.58 36.43 15.51
CA ALA A 176 -40.27 37.71 16.11
C ALA A 176 -41.53 38.29 16.77
N MET A 177 -41.46 38.56 18.07
CA MET A 177 -42.41 39.42 18.79
C MET A 177 -41.70 40.75 19.06
N VAL A 178 -42.22 41.79 18.44
CA VAL A 178 -41.82 43.18 18.66
C VAL A 178 -42.27 43.59 20.05
N VAL A 179 -41.35 44.10 20.87
CA VAL A 179 -41.66 44.88 22.07
C VAL A 179 -40.77 46.11 22.05
N ASP A 180 -41.39 47.26 21.80
CA ASP A 180 -40.83 48.59 22.01
C ASP A 180 -40.56 48.81 23.51
N THR A 181 -39.49 49.53 23.84
CA THR A 181 -39.39 50.18 25.16
C THR A 181 -38.65 51.51 25.03
N ASN A 182 -39.43 52.58 25.15
CA ASN A 182 -38.94 53.93 25.41
C ASN A 182 -38.63 54.13 26.91
N ASN A 183 -37.66 55.01 27.17
CA ASN A 183 -37.59 55.96 28.31
C ASN A 183 -37.16 55.49 29.72
N LEU A 184 -35.94 55.89 30.17
CA LEU A 184 -35.66 57.02 31.10
C LEU A 184 -34.36 56.85 31.96
N THR A 185 -33.54 57.91 31.92
CA THR A 185 -32.72 58.56 32.98
C THR A 185 -31.54 57.87 33.68
N GLY A 186 -30.43 58.63 33.79
CA GLY A 186 -29.49 58.53 34.92
C GLY A 186 -28.04 58.96 34.61
N GLU A 187 -27.63 60.13 35.10
CA GLU A 187 -26.29 60.74 35.01
C GLU A 187 -25.16 59.95 35.72
N GLY A 188 -23.90 60.26 35.37
CA GLY A 188 -22.76 60.08 36.30
C GLY A 188 -21.44 59.68 35.63
N GLY A 189 -20.46 60.59 35.63
CA GLY A 189 -19.15 60.41 34.99
C GLY A 189 -18.14 59.49 35.70
N GLY A 190 -17.03 59.22 35.02
CA GLY A 190 -15.87 58.52 35.59
C GLY A 190 -14.89 58.07 34.51
N ARG A 191 -13.73 58.71 34.46
CA ARG A 191 -12.64 58.53 33.48
C ARG A 191 -11.64 57.49 33.99
N GLY A 192 -11.27 56.50 33.17
CA GLY A 192 -9.97 55.82 33.28
C GLY A 192 -9.88 54.36 32.83
N LYS A 193 -9.20 54.16 31.68
CA LYS A 193 -8.43 52.98 31.20
C LYS A 193 -9.27 51.74 30.83
N ASP A 194 -9.04 51.04 29.71
CA ASP A 194 -7.78 50.48 29.20
C ASP A 194 -7.68 50.47 27.66
N VAL A 195 -6.48 50.08 27.21
CA VAL A 195 -5.85 50.13 25.89
C VAL A 195 -6.45 49.12 24.89
N GLU A 196 -6.68 49.53 23.64
CA GLU A 196 -6.79 48.61 22.51
C GLU A 196 -6.18 49.24 21.25
N GLU A 197 -5.18 48.56 20.69
CA GLU A 197 -4.33 49.01 19.58
C GLU A 197 -4.80 48.36 18.27
N ASN A 198 -4.86 49.19 17.23
CA ASN A 198 -5.28 48.92 15.86
C ASN A 198 -4.64 47.68 15.21
N THR A 199 -5.42 46.93 14.43
CA THR A 199 -4.89 46.34 13.19
C THR A 199 -5.91 46.43 12.06
N VAL A 200 -5.45 47.01 10.96
CA VAL A 200 -6.17 47.45 9.76
C VAL A 200 -6.61 46.25 8.92
N ALA A 201 -7.90 46.19 8.60
CA ALA A 201 -8.44 45.26 7.60
C ALA A 201 -8.30 45.86 6.19
N ILE A 202 -7.52 45.20 5.33
CA ILE A 202 -7.47 45.48 3.89
C ILE A 202 -8.45 44.53 3.20
N HIS A 203 -9.50 45.09 2.62
CA HIS A 203 -10.42 44.43 1.71
C HIS A 203 -9.74 44.25 0.35
N VAL A 204 -9.69 43.03 -0.18
CA VAL A 204 -9.63 42.80 -1.64
C VAL A 204 -10.72 41.83 -2.04
N LYS A 205 -11.44 42.26 -3.07
CA LYS A 205 -12.66 41.74 -3.68
C LYS A 205 -12.29 40.57 -4.60
N GLU A 206 -12.98 39.44 -4.52
CA GLU A 206 -13.10 38.54 -5.67
C GLU A 206 -14.52 37.95 -5.70
N GLU A 207 -15.38 38.67 -6.41
CA GLU A 207 -16.67 38.18 -6.89
C GLU A 207 -16.39 37.40 -8.18
N LEU A 208 -16.57 36.08 -8.16
CA LEU A 208 -16.87 35.32 -9.37
C LEU A 208 -18.20 34.59 -9.14
N LEU A 209 -19.26 35.19 -9.68
CA LEU A 209 -20.60 34.63 -9.79
C LEU A 209 -20.66 33.52 -10.85
N LEU A 210 -21.70 32.68 -10.72
CA LEU A 210 -22.14 31.57 -11.60
C LEU A 210 -21.40 30.25 -11.32
N GLU A 211 -22.03 29.09 -11.13
CA GLU A 211 -23.38 28.66 -11.47
C GLU A 211 -23.68 27.30 -10.79
N GLU A 212 -24.98 27.05 -10.60
CA GLU A 212 -25.63 25.73 -10.50
C GLU A 212 -25.20 24.72 -9.42
N THR A 213 -26.14 24.55 -8.48
CA THR A 213 -26.36 23.33 -7.72
C THR A 213 -26.62 22.14 -8.65
N VAL A 214 -25.56 21.45 -9.08
CA VAL A 214 -25.67 20.10 -9.63
C VAL A 214 -24.91 19.15 -8.71
N SER A 215 -25.65 18.20 -8.14
CA SER A 215 -25.10 16.95 -7.59
C SER A 215 -24.43 16.17 -8.72
N SER A 216 -23.28 16.65 -9.22
CA SER A 216 -22.53 15.96 -10.25
C SER A 216 -21.56 15.01 -9.56
N ARG A 217 -21.73 13.70 -9.81
CA ARG A 217 -20.65 12.73 -9.60
C ARG A 217 -19.40 13.33 -10.26
N ILE A 218 -18.28 13.37 -9.53
CA ILE A 218 -17.02 13.88 -10.07
C ILE A 218 -16.80 13.23 -11.45
N PRO A 219 -16.59 14.01 -12.53
CA PRO A 219 -16.44 13.45 -13.86
C PRO A 219 -15.26 12.47 -13.88
N PHE A 220 -15.42 11.35 -14.58
CA PHE A 220 -14.44 10.26 -14.63
C PHE A 220 -13.02 10.76 -14.91
N CYS A 221 -12.85 11.76 -15.79
CA CYS A 221 -11.55 12.37 -16.07
C CYS A 221 -10.92 13.06 -14.86
N LYS A 222 -11.69 13.74 -14.00
CA LYS A 222 -11.16 14.36 -12.76
C LYS A 222 -10.74 13.26 -11.77
N LEU A 223 -11.56 12.22 -11.60
CA LEU A 223 -11.23 11.07 -10.76
C LEU A 223 -9.95 10.36 -11.25
N MET A 224 -9.86 10.08 -12.55
CA MET A 224 -8.66 9.50 -13.15
C MET A 224 -7.43 10.40 -13.00
N LYS A 225 -7.59 11.73 -13.11
CA LYS A 225 -6.48 12.68 -12.87
C LYS A 225 -5.98 12.64 -11.43
N LEU A 226 -6.88 12.56 -10.45
CA LEU A 226 -6.54 12.40 -9.02
C LEU A 226 -5.80 11.08 -8.78
N VAL A 227 -6.30 9.99 -9.33
CA VAL A 227 -5.69 8.65 -9.20
C VAL A 227 -4.30 8.61 -9.83
N TRP A 228 -4.15 9.17 -11.05
CA TRP A 228 -2.86 9.23 -11.72
C TRP A 228 -1.87 10.10 -10.97
N LEU A 229 -2.32 11.25 -10.43
CA LEU A 229 -1.47 12.10 -9.59
C LEU A 229 -1.01 11.35 -8.33
N LYS A 230 -1.90 10.64 -7.64
CA LYS A 230 -1.58 9.82 -6.46
C LYS A 230 -0.63 8.68 -6.79
N LEU A 231 -0.77 8.06 -7.97
CA LEU A 231 0.13 7.04 -8.46
C LEU A 231 1.53 7.61 -8.75
N VAL A 232 1.62 8.73 -9.46
CA VAL A 232 2.91 9.38 -9.78
C VAL A 232 3.60 9.90 -8.51
N MET A 233 2.82 10.36 -7.52
CA MET A 233 3.34 10.77 -6.22
C MET A 233 3.74 9.58 -5.34
N ASN A 234 3.38 8.34 -5.70
CA ASN A 234 3.80 7.15 -4.96
C ASN A 234 5.26 6.83 -5.27
N PRO A 235 6.14 6.80 -4.24
CA PRO A 235 7.56 6.60 -4.49
C PRO A 235 7.95 5.30 -5.17
N ASN A 236 7.26 4.21 -4.83
CA ASN A 236 7.52 2.91 -5.45
C ASN A 236 7.04 2.90 -6.92
N SER A 237 5.94 3.58 -7.22
CA SER A 237 5.39 3.65 -8.58
C SER A 237 6.28 4.43 -9.52
N TYR A 238 6.77 5.62 -9.15
CA TYR A 238 7.70 6.32 -10.04
C TYR A 238 9.03 5.57 -10.18
N GLY A 239 9.53 4.93 -9.12
CA GLY A 239 10.73 4.07 -9.20
C GLY A 239 10.56 2.96 -10.24
N CYS A 240 9.40 2.27 -10.23
CA CYS A 240 9.04 1.27 -11.24
C CYS A 240 8.94 1.89 -12.65
N VAL A 241 8.26 3.02 -12.80
CA VAL A 241 8.02 3.65 -14.12
C VAL A 241 9.33 4.12 -14.75
N ILE A 242 10.20 4.77 -13.98
CA ILE A 242 11.53 5.20 -14.47
C ILE A 242 12.38 3.96 -14.77
N GLY A 243 12.37 2.95 -13.90
CA GLY A 243 13.14 1.71 -14.09
C GLY A 243 12.72 0.96 -15.35
N ILE A 244 11.41 0.77 -15.58
CA ILE A 244 10.93 0.06 -16.77
C ILE A 244 11.17 0.88 -18.04
N SER A 245 11.05 2.20 -17.97
CA SER A 245 11.36 3.08 -19.11
C SER A 245 12.84 2.97 -19.49
N TRP A 246 13.72 2.96 -18.50
CA TRP A 246 15.15 2.73 -18.70
C TRP A 246 15.42 1.33 -19.27
N ALA A 247 14.79 0.28 -18.73
CA ALA A 247 14.93 -1.08 -19.23
C ALA A 247 14.51 -1.20 -20.70
N PHE A 248 13.43 -0.53 -21.13
CA PHE A 248 13.04 -0.49 -22.55
C PHE A 248 14.10 0.20 -23.41
N ILE A 249 14.62 1.34 -22.96
CA ILE A 249 15.64 2.11 -23.70
C ILE A 249 16.95 1.31 -23.79
N SER A 250 17.42 0.80 -22.66
CA SER A 250 18.65 0.01 -22.56
C SER A 250 18.61 -1.23 -23.44
N ASN A 251 17.56 -2.04 -23.37
CA ASN A 251 17.45 -3.25 -24.19
C ASN A 251 17.19 -2.95 -25.68
N ARG A 252 16.49 -1.84 -26.00
CA ARG A 252 16.23 -1.48 -27.40
C ARG A 252 17.49 -0.99 -28.13
N TRP A 253 18.32 -0.21 -27.44
CA TRP A 253 19.53 0.39 -28.00
C TRP A 253 20.83 -0.28 -27.54
N ASN A 254 20.75 -1.38 -26.78
CA ASN A 254 21.87 -2.05 -26.13
C ASN A 254 22.78 -1.06 -25.37
N LEU A 255 22.16 -0.16 -24.62
CA LEU A 255 22.87 0.86 -23.83
C LEU A 255 23.13 0.34 -22.42
N GLU A 256 24.40 0.30 -22.02
CA GLU A 256 24.77 0.05 -20.64
C GLU A 256 24.61 1.33 -19.81
N MET A 257 24.19 1.20 -18.54
CA MET A 257 24.06 2.36 -17.67
C MET A 257 25.44 2.93 -17.34
N PRO A 258 25.65 4.26 -17.44
CA PRO A 258 26.95 4.84 -17.11
C PRO A 258 27.36 4.49 -15.69
N SER A 259 28.62 4.07 -15.50
CA SER A 259 29.14 3.58 -14.22
C SER A 259 28.96 4.56 -13.04
N MET A 260 28.97 5.86 -13.32
CA MET A 260 28.71 6.90 -12.31
C MET A 260 27.26 6.87 -11.81
N LEU A 261 26.30 6.66 -12.72
CA LEU A 261 24.88 6.60 -12.39
C LEU A 261 24.56 5.27 -11.68
N GLU A 262 25.04 4.16 -12.24
CA GLU A 262 24.95 2.81 -11.66
C GLU A 262 25.51 2.79 -10.24
N GLY A 263 26.75 3.25 -10.04
CA GLY A 263 27.37 3.28 -8.72
C GLY A 263 26.58 4.13 -7.71
N SER A 264 26.02 5.26 -8.14
CA SER A 264 25.21 6.13 -7.28
C SER A 264 23.91 5.46 -6.84
N ILE A 265 23.21 4.81 -7.77
CA ILE A 265 21.97 4.07 -7.52
C ILE A 265 22.27 2.88 -6.61
N GLN A 266 23.33 2.14 -6.90
CA GLN A 266 23.68 0.93 -6.19
C GLN A 266 24.05 1.19 -4.72
N ILE A 267 24.73 2.31 -4.39
CA ILE A 267 25.03 2.66 -2.99
C ILE A 267 23.75 2.78 -2.16
N MET A 268 22.73 3.46 -2.70
CA MET A 268 21.47 3.65 -1.98
C MET A 268 20.56 2.43 -2.04
N SER A 269 20.51 1.76 -3.20
CA SER A 269 19.72 0.54 -3.43
C SER A 269 20.18 -0.63 -2.55
N LYS A 270 21.49 -0.80 -2.33
CA LYS A 270 22.01 -1.85 -1.43
C LYS A 270 21.53 -1.70 0.02
N ALA A 271 21.21 -0.48 0.46
CA ALA A 271 20.57 -0.23 1.76
C ALA A 271 19.06 -0.50 1.74
N GLY A 272 18.45 -0.66 0.55
CA GLY A 272 17.06 -0.96 0.25
C GLY A 272 16.39 -1.96 1.19
N THR A 273 16.76 -3.23 1.05
CA THR A 273 16.17 -4.33 1.80
C THR A 273 16.31 -4.13 3.31
N GLY A 274 17.51 -3.78 3.78
CA GLY A 274 17.81 -3.64 5.20
C GLY A 274 17.03 -2.50 5.86
N THR A 275 17.04 -1.31 5.25
CA THR A 275 16.33 -0.14 5.78
C THR A 275 14.80 -0.29 5.67
N ALA A 276 14.30 -0.97 4.64
CA ALA A 276 12.89 -1.33 4.52
C ALA A 276 12.44 -2.28 5.65
N MET A 277 13.23 -3.33 5.92
CA MET A 277 12.95 -4.25 7.03
C MET A 277 13.08 -3.57 8.40
N PHE A 278 14.06 -2.67 8.56
CA PHE A 278 14.20 -1.85 9.77
C PHE A 278 13.00 -0.92 9.98
N SER A 279 12.56 -0.22 8.92
CA SER A 279 11.35 0.62 8.92
C SER A 279 10.09 -0.21 9.22
N MET A 280 10.01 -1.45 8.74
CA MET A 280 8.95 -2.39 9.10
C MET A 280 8.97 -2.76 10.59
N GLY A 281 10.15 -2.94 11.18
CA GLY A 281 10.32 -3.15 12.62
C GLY A 281 9.87 -1.94 13.46
N ILE A 282 10.25 -0.73 13.04
CA ILE A 282 9.74 0.53 13.62
C ILE A 282 8.22 0.58 13.54
N PHE A 283 7.66 0.29 12.35
CA PHE A 283 6.22 0.28 12.12
C PHE A 283 5.50 -0.66 13.09
N MET A 284 6.04 -1.87 13.29
CA MET A 284 5.52 -2.86 14.24
C MET A 284 5.62 -2.38 15.69
N ALA A 285 6.70 -1.70 16.07
CA ALA A 285 6.87 -1.17 17.43
C ALA A 285 5.97 0.02 17.76
N LEU A 286 5.60 0.81 16.74
CA LEU A 286 4.73 1.98 16.87
C LEU A 286 3.24 1.63 16.97
N GLN A 287 2.83 0.39 16.65
CA GLN A 287 1.45 -0.03 16.85
C GLN A 287 1.18 -0.24 18.35
N ASP A 288 0.03 0.26 18.81
CA ASP A 288 -0.38 0.13 20.21
C ASP A 288 -0.66 -1.33 20.59
N ASN A 289 -1.16 -2.13 19.63
CA ASN A 289 -1.42 -3.55 19.78
C ASN A 289 -0.91 -4.34 18.56
N LEU A 290 -0.29 -5.51 18.81
CA LEU A 290 0.10 -6.43 17.75
C LEU A 290 -1.12 -7.07 17.05
N ILE A 291 -2.20 -7.30 17.81
CA ILE A 291 -3.50 -7.81 17.33
C ILE A 291 -4.54 -6.72 17.60
N ALA A 292 -4.77 -5.83 16.63
CA ALA A 292 -5.73 -4.74 16.81
C ALA A 292 -7.19 -5.20 16.57
N CYS A 293 -7.41 -6.13 15.63
CA CYS A 293 -8.75 -6.52 15.16
C CYS A 293 -9.33 -7.79 15.83
N GLY A 294 -8.67 -8.33 16.86
CA GLY A 294 -9.05 -9.60 17.50
C GLY A 294 -8.67 -10.87 16.72
N PRO A 295 -8.71 -12.06 17.36
CA PRO A 295 -8.16 -13.29 16.79
C PRO A 295 -8.92 -13.78 15.55
N SER A 296 -10.25 -13.67 15.53
CA SER A 296 -11.05 -14.16 14.39
C SER A 296 -10.76 -13.41 13.08
N LEU A 297 -10.62 -12.08 13.14
CA LEU A 297 -10.32 -11.26 11.97
C LEU A 297 -8.86 -11.39 11.54
N THR A 298 -7.96 -11.64 12.49
CA THR A 298 -6.56 -11.95 12.21
C THR A 298 -6.43 -13.24 11.42
N VAL A 299 -7.08 -14.32 11.88
CA VAL A 299 -7.08 -15.61 11.18
C VAL A 299 -7.69 -15.45 9.79
N PHE A 300 -8.80 -14.71 9.65
CA PHE A 300 -9.38 -14.40 8.35
C PHE A 300 -8.39 -13.72 7.40
N GLY A 301 -7.69 -12.68 7.86
CA GLY A 301 -6.69 -11.98 7.04
C GLY A 301 -5.52 -12.87 6.63
N LEU A 302 -5.03 -13.72 7.54
CA LEU A 302 -3.96 -14.68 7.26
C LEU A 302 -4.40 -15.77 6.27
N VAL A 303 -5.63 -16.29 6.41
CA VAL A 303 -6.19 -17.26 5.46
C VAL A 303 -6.35 -16.64 4.08
N LEU A 304 -6.87 -15.42 3.98
CA LEU A 304 -6.92 -14.72 2.69
C LEU A 304 -5.54 -14.56 2.08
N LYS A 305 -4.56 -14.16 2.90
CA LYS A 305 -3.22 -13.84 2.44
C LYS A 305 -2.42 -15.08 2.01
N PHE A 306 -2.38 -16.10 2.85
CA PHE A 306 -1.50 -17.26 2.68
C PHE A 306 -2.21 -18.47 2.10
N ILE A 307 -3.53 -18.47 1.94
CA ILE A 307 -4.27 -19.60 1.34
C ILE A 307 -5.04 -19.12 0.13
N ALA A 308 -5.94 -18.15 0.27
CA ALA A 308 -6.82 -17.73 -0.82
C ALA A 308 -6.06 -17.08 -1.98
N GLY A 309 -5.10 -16.18 -1.70
CA GLY A 309 -4.21 -15.58 -2.70
C GLY A 309 -3.42 -16.63 -3.50
N PRO A 310 -2.63 -17.50 -2.83
CA PRO A 310 -1.91 -18.58 -3.50
C PRO A 310 -2.80 -19.58 -4.25
N ALA A 311 -3.98 -19.91 -3.72
CA ALA A 311 -4.92 -20.79 -4.40
C ALA A 311 -5.47 -20.15 -5.69
N ALA A 312 -5.83 -18.87 -5.66
CA ALA A 312 -6.25 -18.14 -6.85
C ALA A 312 -5.11 -18.07 -7.89
N MET A 313 -3.86 -17.89 -7.44
CA MET A 313 -2.70 -17.91 -8.32
C MET A 313 -2.48 -19.29 -8.93
N ALA A 314 -2.61 -20.37 -8.15
CA ALA A 314 -2.51 -21.73 -8.66
C ALA A 314 -3.56 -22.02 -9.75
N ILE A 315 -4.82 -21.62 -9.52
CA ILE A 315 -5.90 -21.78 -10.51
C ILE A 315 -5.60 -20.97 -11.77
N GLY A 316 -5.19 -19.70 -11.63
CA GLY A 316 -4.82 -18.86 -12.76
C GLY A 316 -3.63 -19.41 -13.56
N ALA A 317 -2.63 -19.95 -12.86
CA ALA A 317 -1.45 -20.55 -13.46
C ALA A 317 -1.78 -21.84 -14.23
N ILE A 318 -2.61 -22.72 -13.67
CA ILE A 318 -3.10 -23.93 -14.34
C ILE A 318 -3.93 -23.56 -15.57
N ALA A 319 -4.80 -22.54 -15.47
CA ALA A 319 -5.64 -22.09 -16.58
C ALA A 319 -4.84 -21.60 -17.80
N VAL A 320 -3.64 -21.04 -17.57
CA VAL A 320 -2.72 -20.59 -18.63
C VAL A 320 -1.74 -21.70 -19.05
N GLY A 321 -1.74 -22.85 -18.37
CA GLY A 321 -0.83 -23.96 -18.66
C GLY A 321 0.61 -23.71 -18.19
N LEU A 322 0.81 -22.99 -17.09
CA LEU A 322 2.12 -22.88 -16.44
C LEU A 322 2.50 -24.20 -15.76
N HIS A 323 3.76 -24.60 -15.93
CA HIS A 323 4.31 -25.82 -15.36
C HIS A 323 5.72 -25.56 -14.80
N GLY A 324 6.22 -26.50 -13.99
CA GLY A 324 7.57 -26.46 -13.43
C GLY A 324 7.82 -25.24 -12.55
N ASP A 325 9.03 -24.71 -12.60
CA ASP A 325 9.48 -23.67 -11.65
C ASP A 325 8.70 -22.36 -11.77
N VAL A 326 8.20 -21.99 -12.96
CA VAL A 326 7.38 -20.78 -13.15
C VAL A 326 6.07 -20.88 -12.36
N LEU A 327 5.43 -22.05 -12.34
CA LEU A 327 4.22 -22.32 -11.56
C LEU A 327 4.52 -22.24 -10.05
N ARG A 328 5.63 -22.85 -9.61
CA ARG A 328 6.01 -22.88 -8.19
C ARG A 328 6.35 -21.48 -7.68
N VAL A 329 7.15 -20.73 -8.44
CA VAL A 329 7.49 -19.32 -8.13
C VAL A 329 6.23 -18.46 -8.08
N ALA A 330 5.30 -18.63 -9.02
CA ALA A 330 4.01 -17.93 -9.01
C ALA A 330 3.24 -18.12 -7.69
N ILE A 331 3.09 -19.36 -7.24
CA ILE A 331 2.33 -19.67 -6.02
C ILE A 331 3.06 -19.13 -4.77
N ILE A 332 4.38 -19.32 -4.68
CA ILE A 332 5.21 -18.83 -3.57
C ILE A 332 5.18 -17.30 -3.51
N GLN A 333 5.27 -16.63 -4.65
CA GLN A 333 5.23 -15.17 -4.74
C GLN A 333 3.89 -14.59 -4.27
N ALA A 334 2.77 -15.27 -4.54
CA ALA A 334 1.47 -14.89 -4.00
C ALA A 334 1.38 -15.04 -2.47
N ALA A 335 2.14 -15.99 -1.89
CA ALA A 335 2.22 -16.24 -0.46
C ALA A 335 3.19 -15.30 0.29
N VAL A 336 3.99 -14.47 -0.40
CA VAL A 336 4.90 -13.49 0.23
C VAL A 336 4.11 -12.52 1.11
N PRO A 337 4.61 -12.15 2.32
CA PRO A 337 3.87 -11.34 3.29
C PRO A 337 3.37 -10.00 2.73
N GLN A 338 2.37 -9.44 3.42
CA GLN A 338 1.68 -8.23 3.01
C GLN A 338 2.60 -6.99 2.98
N SER A 339 2.39 -6.10 2.00
CA SER A 339 3.12 -4.83 1.91
C SER A 339 2.61 -3.79 2.92
N ILE A 340 3.52 -3.00 3.51
CA ILE A 340 3.20 -1.84 4.37
C ILE A 340 2.33 -0.82 3.64
N THR A 341 2.54 -0.67 2.33
CA THR A 341 1.77 0.26 1.47
C THR A 341 0.26 -0.02 1.55
N SER A 342 -0.14 -1.28 1.69
CA SER A 342 -1.55 -1.66 1.85
C SER A 342 -2.17 -1.06 3.11
N PHE A 343 -1.43 -1.07 4.23
CA PHE A 343 -1.85 -0.43 5.48
C PHE A 343 -1.91 1.09 5.35
N ILE A 344 -0.92 1.71 4.68
CA ILE A 344 -0.89 3.17 4.49
C ILE A 344 -2.16 3.61 3.76
N PHE A 345 -2.53 2.94 2.67
CA PHE A 345 -3.77 3.24 1.95
C PHE A 345 -5.02 2.92 2.79
N ALA A 346 -5.04 1.80 3.52
CA ALA A 346 -6.14 1.51 4.41
C ALA A 346 -6.35 2.59 5.48
N LYS A 347 -5.27 3.17 6.02
CA LYS A 347 -5.32 4.27 6.98
C LYS A 347 -5.76 5.59 6.33
N GLU A 348 -5.21 5.92 5.17
CA GLU A 348 -5.56 7.14 4.42
C GLU A 348 -7.04 7.16 3.99
N TYR A 349 -7.57 6.00 3.58
CA TYR A 349 -8.94 5.86 3.08
C TYR A 349 -9.93 5.32 4.14
N GLY A 350 -9.53 5.19 5.41
CA GLY A 350 -10.40 4.70 6.48
C GLY A 350 -11.03 3.33 6.18
N LEU A 351 -10.22 2.36 5.75
CA LEU A 351 -10.67 1.05 5.29
C LEU A 351 -10.00 -0.09 6.09
N HIS A 352 -10.58 -0.41 7.25
CA HIS A 352 -10.12 -1.49 8.13
C HIS A 352 -8.60 -1.50 8.40
N PRO A 353 -7.98 -0.35 8.79
CA PRO A 353 -6.52 -0.26 8.97
C PRO A 353 -5.98 -1.25 10.00
N GLU A 354 -6.78 -1.60 11.02
CA GLU A 354 -6.41 -2.57 12.06
C GLU A 354 -6.20 -4.00 11.54
N ILE A 355 -6.99 -4.40 10.53
CA ILE A 355 -6.86 -5.73 9.93
C ILE A 355 -5.58 -5.78 9.08
N LEU A 356 -5.33 -4.74 8.29
CA LEU A 356 -4.13 -4.68 7.45
C LEU A 356 -2.85 -4.51 8.27
N SER A 357 -2.85 -3.74 9.37
CA SER A 357 -1.68 -3.65 10.25
C SER A 357 -1.35 -5.01 10.86
N THR A 358 -2.37 -5.70 11.37
CA THR A 358 -2.22 -7.04 11.96
C THR A 358 -1.73 -8.04 10.91
N ALA A 359 -2.27 -8.01 9.68
CA ALA A 359 -1.84 -8.87 8.58
C ALA A 359 -0.40 -8.60 8.14
N VAL A 360 0.05 -7.35 8.15
CA VAL A 360 1.46 -7.00 7.90
C VAL A 360 2.35 -7.57 9.01
N ILE A 361 2.02 -7.32 10.27
CA ILE A 361 2.85 -7.72 11.42
C ILE A 361 2.90 -9.25 11.56
N PHE A 362 1.76 -9.91 11.71
CA PHE A 362 1.71 -11.36 11.85
C PHE A 362 2.11 -12.06 10.57
N GLY A 363 1.77 -11.50 9.40
CA GLY A 363 2.20 -12.04 8.13
C GLY A 363 3.72 -12.12 8.04
N MET A 364 4.44 -11.11 8.51
CA MET A 364 5.91 -11.16 8.55
C MET A 364 6.44 -12.23 9.49
N ILE A 365 5.84 -12.43 10.67
CA ILE A 365 6.32 -13.44 11.62
C ILE A 365 6.09 -14.86 11.08
N VAL A 366 4.92 -15.09 10.48
CA VAL A 366 4.48 -16.43 10.05
C VAL A 366 4.90 -16.74 8.60
N SER A 367 5.33 -15.76 7.81
CA SER A 367 5.65 -15.97 6.39
C SER A 367 6.79 -16.95 6.16
N LEU A 368 7.86 -16.89 6.95
CA LEU A 368 9.02 -17.78 6.75
C LEU A 368 8.64 -19.27 6.82
N PRO A 369 8.03 -19.78 7.92
CA PRO A 369 7.65 -21.18 7.97
C PRO A 369 6.60 -21.55 6.91
N ILE A 370 5.66 -20.66 6.60
CA ILE A 370 4.66 -20.91 5.56
C ILE A 370 5.31 -21.04 4.18
N LEU A 371 6.23 -20.15 3.82
CA LEU A 371 6.88 -20.16 2.51
C LEU A 371 7.81 -21.36 2.34
N VAL A 372 8.52 -21.76 3.39
CA VAL A 372 9.30 -23.01 3.39
C VAL A 372 8.37 -24.23 3.23
N ALA A 373 7.22 -24.24 3.89
CA ALA A 373 6.23 -25.30 3.71
C ALA A 373 5.67 -25.33 2.27
N TYR A 374 5.36 -24.16 1.68
CA TYR A 374 4.94 -24.07 0.28
C TYR A 374 6.00 -24.60 -0.67
N TYR A 375 7.26 -24.26 -0.45
CA TYR A 375 8.36 -24.79 -1.24
C TYR A 375 8.45 -26.32 -1.18
N ALA A 376 8.39 -26.86 0.04
CA ALA A 376 8.41 -28.30 0.26
C ALA A 376 7.25 -29.01 -0.45
N VAL A 377 6.03 -28.51 -0.30
CA VAL A 377 4.83 -29.12 -0.90
C VAL A 377 4.85 -29.02 -2.43
N LEU A 378 5.21 -27.86 -2.97
CA LEU A 378 5.17 -27.60 -4.42
C LEU A 378 6.25 -28.36 -5.20
N GLU A 379 7.33 -28.82 -4.55
CA GLU A 379 8.30 -29.71 -5.18
C GLU A 379 7.73 -31.12 -5.44
N PHE A 380 6.79 -31.58 -4.61
CA PHE A 380 6.14 -32.88 -4.80
C PHE A 380 5.09 -32.85 -5.91
N ILE A 381 4.60 -31.67 -6.26
CA ILE A 381 3.67 -31.46 -7.36
C ILE A 381 4.53 -31.30 -8.63
N HIS A 382 4.50 -32.33 -9.49
CA HIS A 382 5.25 -32.40 -10.74
C HIS A 382 4.69 -31.44 -11.80
#